data_AF-A0A855NDW3-F1
#
_entry.id   AF-A0A855NDW3-F1
#
_cell.length_a   1.000
_cell.length_b   1.000
_cell.length_c   1.000
_cell.angle_alpha   90.00
_cell.angle_beta   90.00
_cell.angle_gamma   90.00
#
_symmetry.space_group_name_H-M   'P 1'
#
loop_
_entity.id
_entity.type
_entity.pdbx_description
1 polymer ?
#
loop_
_entity_poly.entity_id
_entity_poly.type
_entity_poly.pdbx_seq_one_letter_code
_entity_poly.pdbx_strand_id
1 'polypeptide(L)'
;MDIAYFRRPLKDFSDKIGNCVFFEDEKRAPKFAIDSLEFVAISRIINELKAISNDTGLVFDVKDVIEKTLNEARKIKKFTYAKFRKILFLDEKITFKSLRYIKNNPENSEFINLGGFVELSKIIGDNFTRDEFNKIALYATLSKDTNLLRQKLREIGLDKFDDETLNSILNLKYAHFINLSFKALQKILPYMKDGFRYDEACIQAGLSIKSNLNKSDFYLLLSILHIQINLQIQLFQGLFENIEKLSIAL
;
A
#
# COMPACT_ATOMS: atom_id res chain seq x y z
N MET A 1 37.80 29.70 11.26
CA MET A 1 36.68 28.75 11.16
C MET A 1 36.15 28.58 12.58
N ASP A 2 35.00 29.19 12.88
CA ASP A 2 34.47 29.27 14.24
C ASP A 2 34.00 27.91 14.74
N ILE A 3 34.79 27.33 15.65
CA ILE A 3 34.48 26.08 16.37
C ILE A 3 33.17 26.24 17.18
N ALA A 4 32.78 27.47 17.52
CA ALA A 4 31.59 27.79 18.31
C ALA A 4 30.26 27.39 17.65
N TYR A 5 30.21 27.26 16.32
CA TYR A 5 28.97 26.92 15.58
C TYR A 5 28.99 25.53 14.94
N PHE A 6 30.06 24.74 15.14
CA PHE A 6 30.12 23.38 14.60
C PHE A 6 29.12 22.47 15.33
N ARG A 7 28.09 22.01 14.61
CA ARG A 7 27.20 20.95 15.06
C ARG A 7 27.56 19.66 14.34
N ARG A 8 27.63 18.54 15.08
CA ARG A 8 27.77 17.21 14.47
C ARG A 8 26.59 16.98 13.50
N PRO A 9 26.83 16.40 12.31
CA PRO A 9 25.75 16.04 11.41
C PRO A 9 24.78 15.10 12.12
N LEU A 10 23.49 15.33 11.89
CA LEU A 10 22.46 14.56 12.57
C LEU A 10 22.44 13.14 12.00
N LYS A 11 22.61 12.13 12.87
CA LYS A 11 22.47 10.72 12.48
C LYS A 11 21.08 10.43 11.93
N ASP A 12 21.00 9.53 10.96
CA ASP A 12 19.73 9.02 10.44
C ASP A 12 18.95 8.21 11.50
N PHE A 13 17.71 7.84 11.20
CA PHE A 13 16.83 7.12 12.13
C PHE A 13 16.66 5.63 11.80
N SER A 14 17.52 5.09 10.94
CA SER A 14 17.38 3.74 10.41
C SER A 14 17.42 2.66 11.51
N ASP A 15 18.18 2.92 12.58
CA ASP A 15 18.33 2.09 13.78
C ASP A 15 17.06 2.03 14.65
N LYS A 16 16.20 3.04 14.58
CA LYS A 16 14.97 3.13 15.39
C LYS A 16 13.74 2.50 14.73
N ILE A 17 13.90 2.01 13.50
CA ILE A 17 12.78 1.45 12.74
C ILE A 17 12.68 -0.03 13.01
N GLY A 18 11.53 -0.44 13.55
CA GLY A 18 11.19 -1.84 13.73
C GLY A 18 11.10 -2.58 12.39
N ASN A 19 11.14 -3.90 12.47
CA ASN A 19 11.08 -4.75 11.28
C ASN A 19 9.63 -5.03 10.88
N CYS A 20 9.44 -5.51 9.65
CA CYS A 20 8.15 -5.92 9.12
C CYS A 20 7.60 -7.13 9.87
N VAL A 21 6.28 -7.20 10.04
CA VAL A 21 5.60 -8.35 10.68
C VAL A 21 5.74 -9.67 9.91
N PHE A 22 6.01 -9.62 8.60
CA PHE A 22 6.19 -10.81 7.75
C PHE A 22 7.65 -11.10 7.43
N PHE A 23 8.50 -10.07 7.42
CA PHE A 23 9.91 -10.15 7.02
C PHE A 23 10.80 -9.50 8.08
N GLU A 24 11.44 -10.32 8.91
CA GLU A 24 12.28 -9.86 10.02
C GLU A 24 13.55 -9.13 9.56
N ASP A 25 14.01 -9.42 8.35
CA ASP A 25 15.15 -8.81 7.67
C ASP A 25 14.81 -7.44 7.05
N GLU A 26 13.53 -7.09 6.94
CA GLU A 26 13.06 -5.90 6.23
C GLU A 26 12.57 -4.82 7.18
N LYS A 27 12.99 -3.57 6.92
CA LYS A 27 12.49 -2.41 7.65
C LYS A 27 11.07 -2.03 7.23
N ARG A 28 10.33 -1.49 8.19
CA ARG A 28 8.97 -0.96 7.98
C ARG A 28 8.97 0.18 6.96
N ALA A 29 7.92 0.23 6.14
CA ALA A 29 7.70 1.27 5.16
C ALA A 29 7.14 2.55 5.83
N PRO A 30 7.53 3.74 5.38
CA PRO A 30 6.99 4.99 5.88
C PRO A 30 5.52 5.13 5.50
N LYS A 31 4.71 5.69 6.39
CA LYS A 31 3.26 5.80 6.25
C LYS A 31 2.83 6.66 5.06
N PHE A 32 3.66 7.60 4.64
CA PHE A 32 3.36 8.52 3.54
C PHE A 32 3.90 8.08 2.17
N ALA A 33 4.60 6.95 2.09
CA ALA A 33 4.91 6.36 0.79
C ALA A 33 3.63 5.90 0.09
N ILE A 34 3.60 5.96 -1.24
CA ILE A 34 2.38 5.71 -2.02
C ILE A 34 1.86 4.28 -1.80
N ASP A 35 2.73 3.28 -1.64
CA ASP A 35 2.29 1.92 -1.29
C ASP A 35 1.59 1.85 0.07
N SER A 36 2.13 2.52 1.09
CA SER A 36 1.54 2.56 2.43
C SER A 36 0.21 3.32 2.44
N LEU A 37 0.14 4.43 1.70
CA LEU A 37 -1.07 5.23 1.58
C LEU A 37 -2.19 4.46 0.85
N GLU A 38 -1.85 3.80 -0.27
CA GLU A 38 -2.81 2.97 -1.00
C GLU A 38 -3.25 1.74 -0.19
N PHE A 39 -2.35 1.10 0.56
CA PHE A 39 -2.70 0.01 1.45
C PHE A 39 -3.81 0.41 2.44
N VAL A 40 -3.66 1.58 3.08
CA VAL A 40 -4.68 2.11 4.01
C VAL A 40 -5.95 2.49 3.26
N ALA A 41 -5.84 3.13 2.09
CA ALA A 41 -6.99 3.55 1.28
C ALA A 41 -7.83 2.35 0.82
N ILE A 42 -7.20 1.35 0.22
CA ILE A 42 -7.87 0.14 -0.28
C ILE A 42 -8.56 -0.60 0.87
N SER A 43 -7.89 -0.75 2.02
CA SER A 43 -8.50 -1.35 3.21
C SER A 43 -9.80 -0.63 3.60
N ARG A 44 -9.82 0.70 3.59
CA ARG A 44 -11.02 1.50 3.90
C ARG A 44 -12.11 1.34 2.85
N ILE A 45 -11.76 1.33 1.56
CA ILE A 45 -12.70 1.12 0.46
C ILE A 45 -13.41 -0.23 0.63
N ILE A 46 -12.65 -1.32 0.74
CA ILE A 46 -13.20 -2.68 0.84
C ILE A 46 -14.11 -2.81 2.07
N ASN A 47 -13.68 -2.28 3.22
CA ASN A 47 -14.48 -2.33 4.44
C ASN A 47 -15.79 -1.55 4.33
N GLU A 48 -15.77 -0.37 3.71
CA GLU A 48 -16.99 0.43 3.53
C GLU A 48 -17.94 -0.21 2.52
N LEU A 49 -17.43 -0.74 1.40
CA LEU A 49 -18.24 -1.49 0.43
C LEU A 49 -18.91 -2.69 1.09
N LYS A 50 -18.17 -3.48 1.86
CA LYS A 50 -18.71 -4.63 2.60
C LYS A 50 -19.77 -4.19 3.62
N ALA A 51 -19.55 -3.07 4.31
CA ALA A 51 -20.53 -2.53 5.25
C ALA A 51 -21.85 -2.16 4.57
N ILE A 52 -21.79 -1.56 3.37
CA ILE A 52 -22.96 -1.21 2.56
C ILE A 52 -23.64 -2.47 2.01
N SER A 53 -22.87 -3.40 1.42
CA SER A 53 -23.40 -4.66 0.89
C SER A 53 -24.14 -5.47 1.96
N ASN A 54 -23.59 -5.55 3.17
CA ASN A 54 -24.24 -6.25 4.28
C ASN A 54 -25.56 -5.59 4.73
N ASP A 55 -25.70 -4.29 4.52
CA ASP A 55 -26.87 -3.52 4.96
C ASP A 55 -27.98 -3.49 3.91
N THR A 56 -27.59 -3.47 2.64
CA THR A 56 -28.50 -3.17 1.51
C THR A 56 -28.64 -4.32 0.51
N GLY A 57 -27.76 -5.32 0.55
CA GLY A 57 -27.67 -6.36 -0.48
C GLY A 57 -27.03 -5.91 -1.79
N LEU A 58 -26.55 -4.65 -1.88
CA LEU A 58 -25.88 -4.15 -3.08
C LEU A 58 -24.58 -4.91 -3.38
N VAL A 59 -24.35 -5.19 -4.65
CA VAL A 59 -23.12 -5.81 -5.16
C VAL A 59 -22.32 -4.77 -5.91
N PHE A 60 -21.03 -4.68 -5.61
CA PHE A 60 -20.10 -3.76 -6.23
C PHE A 60 -19.03 -4.53 -7.01
N ASP A 61 -18.61 -3.98 -8.15
CA ASP A 61 -17.32 -4.33 -8.72
C ASP A 61 -16.24 -3.64 -7.88
N VAL A 62 -15.72 -4.37 -6.89
CA VAL A 62 -14.77 -3.84 -5.91
C VAL A 62 -13.49 -3.34 -6.58
N LYS A 63 -13.03 -4.04 -7.61
CA LYS A 63 -11.81 -3.68 -8.34
C LYS A 63 -11.97 -2.36 -9.09
N ASP A 64 -13.07 -2.21 -9.83
CA ASP A 64 -13.39 -0.98 -10.54
C ASP A 64 -13.55 0.22 -9.59
N VAL A 65 -14.23 0.01 -8.45
CA VAL A 65 -14.39 1.06 -7.42
C VAL A 65 -13.04 1.47 -6.84
N ILE A 66 -12.16 0.52 -6.52
CA ILE A 66 -10.80 0.80 -6.04
C ILE A 66 -10.05 1.64 -7.07
N GLU A 67 -10.05 1.23 -8.32
CA GLU A 67 -9.33 1.91 -9.40
C GLU A 67 -9.82 3.35 -9.58
N LYS A 68 -11.13 3.55 -9.74
CA LYS A 68 -11.74 4.89 -9.89
C LYS A 68 -11.44 5.79 -8.69
N THR A 69 -11.56 5.24 -7.48
CA THR A 69 -11.33 5.99 -6.25
C THR A 69 -9.87 6.42 -6.11
N LEU A 70 -8.91 5.51 -6.36
CA LEU A 70 -7.48 5.83 -6.27
C LEU A 70 -7.06 6.82 -7.37
N ASN A 71 -7.59 6.69 -8.59
CA ASN A 71 -7.29 7.61 -9.69
C ASN A 71 -7.71 9.04 -9.36
N GLU A 72 -8.86 9.23 -8.71
CA GLU A 72 -9.29 10.55 -8.25
C GLU A 72 -8.53 11.02 -7.01
N ALA A 73 -8.30 10.14 -6.04
CA ALA A 73 -7.61 10.47 -4.79
C ALA A 73 -6.14 10.89 -5.01
N ARG A 74 -5.46 10.36 -6.03
CA ARG A 74 -4.08 10.75 -6.39
C ARG A 74 -3.96 12.18 -6.91
N LYS A 75 -5.06 12.83 -7.26
CA LYS A 75 -5.08 14.20 -7.81
C LYS A 75 -5.39 15.26 -6.75
N ILE A 76 -5.90 14.87 -5.59
CA ILE A 76 -6.43 15.79 -4.58
C ILE A 76 -5.91 15.46 -3.18
N LYS A 77 -5.64 16.49 -2.37
CA LYS A 77 -5.12 16.27 -1.00
C LYS A 77 -6.13 15.56 -0.09
N LYS A 78 -7.43 15.83 -0.29
CA LYS A 78 -8.53 15.35 0.56
C LYS A 78 -9.63 14.75 -0.31
N PHE A 79 -9.80 13.43 -0.23
CA PHE A 79 -10.89 12.71 -0.90
C PHE A 79 -12.01 12.45 0.11
N THR A 80 -13.22 12.97 -0.14
CA THR A 80 -14.34 12.96 0.83
C THR A 80 -15.34 11.83 0.60
N TYR A 81 -16.18 11.53 1.59
CA TYR A 81 -17.30 10.59 1.42
C TYR A 81 -18.28 11.04 0.34
N ALA A 82 -18.52 12.34 0.20
CA ALA A 82 -19.37 12.88 -0.85
C ALA A 82 -18.83 12.56 -2.26
N LYS A 83 -17.50 12.54 -2.44
CA LYS A 83 -16.88 12.09 -3.70
C LYS A 83 -17.01 10.57 -3.85
N PHE A 84 -16.82 9.81 -2.77
CA PHE A 84 -16.98 8.36 -2.79
C PHE A 84 -18.40 7.94 -3.20
N ARG A 85 -19.43 8.56 -2.61
CA ARG A 85 -20.85 8.36 -2.98
C ARG A 85 -21.09 8.53 -4.48
N LYS A 86 -20.50 9.56 -5.08
CA LYS A 86 -20.60 9.81 -6.53
C LYS A 86 -19.97 8.71 -7.36
N ILE A 87 -18.82 8.16 -6.94
CA ILE A 87 -18.19 7.01 -7.62
C ILE A 87 -19.08 5.78 -7.57
N LEU A 88 -19.74 5.55 -6.43
CA LEU A 88 -20.63 4.41 -6.23
C LEU A 88 -22.02 4.56 -6.87
N PHE A 89 -22.38 5.77 -7.35
CA PHE A 89 -23.75 6.11 -7.73
C PHE A 89 -24.78 5.73 -6.64
N LEU A 90 -24.41 5.96 -5.38
CA LEU A 90 -25.14 5.45 -4.22
C LEU A 90 -26.35 6.34 -3.85
N ASP A 91 -27.54 5.73 -3.76
CA ASP A 91 -28.79 6.39 -3.37
C ASP A 91 -28.66 7.17 -2.05
N GLU A 92 -29.25 8.36 -1.97
CA GLU A 92 -29.17 9.26 -0.82
C GLU A 92 -29.71 8.66 0.49
N LYS A 93 -30.61 7.67 0.40
CA LYS A 93 -31.16 6.96 1.56
C LYS A 93 -30.16 6.01 2.20
N ILE A 94 -29.15 5.57 1.45
CA ILE A 94 -28.11 4.68 1.97
C ILE A 94 -27.06 5.52 2.69
N THR A 95 -26.69 5.13 3.90
CA THR A 95 -25.74 5.87 4.74
C THR A 95 -24.41 5.14 4.90
N PHE A 96 -23.32 5.89 5.05
CA PHE A 96 -22.01 5.32 5.41
C PHE A 96 -21.96 5.03 6.91
N LYS A 97 -21.72 3.78 7.31
CA LYS A 97 -21.68 3.37 8.74
C LYS A 97 -20.56 4.06 9.52
N SER A 98 -19.50 4.45 8.81
CA SER A 98 -18.37 5.19 9.37
C SER A 98 -18.70 6.66 9.71
N LEU A 99 -19.89 7.16 9.34
CA LEU A 99 -20.32 8.53 9.57
C LEU A 99 -21.48 8.62 10.57
N ARG A 100 -21.54 9.75 11.28
CA ARG A 100 -22.69 10.13 12.12
C ARG A 100 -23.48 11.23 11.43
N TYR A 101 -24.67 10.91 10.94
CA TYR A 101 -25.57 11.82 10.23
C TYR A 101 -26.35 12.79 11.15
N ILE A 102 -25.72 13.21 12.25
CA ILE A 102 -26.26 14.20 13.20
C ILE A 102 -25.68 15.60 12.90
N LYS A 103 -24.52 15.66 12.23
CA LYS A 103 -23.85 16.91 11.85
C LYS A 103 -24.34 17.38 10.47
N ASN A 104 -24.33 18.69 10.23
CA ASN A 104 -24.51 19.24 8.88
C ASN A 104 -23.38 18.77 7.96
N ASN A 105 -23.75 18.30 6.77
CA ASN A 105 -22.82 17.83 5.71
C ASN A 105 -21.76 16.81 6.19
N PRO A 106 -22.17 15.68 6.80
CA PRO A 106 -21.24 14.72 7.38
C PRO A 106 -20.30 14.12 6.32
N GLU A 107 -20.75 14.05 5.06
CA GLU A 107 -20.01 13.50 3.94
C GLU A 107 -18.91 14.40 3.38
N ASN A 108 -18.79 15.65 3.87
CA ASN A 108 -17.64 16.54 3.58
C ASN A 108 -16.39 16.16 4.39
N SER A 109 -16.53 15.20 5.31
CA SER A 109 -15.40 14.61 6.02
C SER A 109 -14.50 13.78 5.09
N GLU A 110 -13.24 13.62 5.48
CA GLU A 110 -12.25 12.88 4.70
C GLU A 110 -12.51 11.37 4.75
N PHE A 111 -12.61 10.75 3.58
CA PHE A 111 -12.68 9.31 3.41
C PHE A 111 -11.29 8.72 3.13
N ILE A 112 -10.53 9.29 2.19
CA ILE A 112 -9.18 8.80 1.85
C ILE A 112 -8.21 9.97 1.85
N ASN A 113 -7.01 9.71 2.38
CA ASN A 113 -5.92 10.67 2.43
C ASN A 113 -4.72 10.11 1.67
N LEU A 114 -4.50 10.61 0.46
CA LEU A 114 -3.26 10.43 -0.30
C LEU A 114 -2.44 11.74 -0.32
N GLY A 115 -2.69 12.64 0.64
CA GLY A 115 -2.13 13.98 0.68
C GLY A 115 -0.61 13.99 0.63
N GLY A 116 0.06 13.04 1.29
CA GLY A 116 1.51 12.97 1.26
C GLY A 116 2.11 12.63 -0.10
N PHE A 117 1.42 11.78 -0.89
CA PHE A 117 1.80 11.56 -2.28
C PHE A 117 1.56 12.82 -3.11
N VAL A 118 0.39 13.44 -2.99
CA VAL A 118 0.03 14.66 -3.74
C VAL A 118 0.98 15.82 -3.43
N GLU A 119 1.40 15.98 -2.18
CA GLU A 119 2.35 17.00 -1.76
C GLU A 119 3.75 16.72 -2.30
N LEU A 120 4.20 15.47 -2.23
CA LEU A 120 5.50 15.08 -2.77
C LEU A 120 5.53 15.27 -4.30
N SER A 121 4.52 14.80 -5.02
CA SER A 121 4.38 14.99 -6.48
C SER A 121 4.39 16.45 -6.89
N LYS A 122 3.82 17.35 -6.09
CA LYS A 122 3.89 18.80 -6.37
C LYS A 122 5.30 19.37 -6.24
N ILE A 123 6.14 18.79 -5.38
CA ILE A 123 7.50 19.26 -5.14
C ILE A 123 8.44 18.69 -6.21
N ILE A 124 8.36 17.38 -6.48
CA ILE A 124 9.32 16.71 -7.37
C ILE A 124 8.84 16.60 -8.81
N GLY A 125 7.54 16.72 -9.06
CA GLY A 125 6.90 16.46 -10.35
C GLY A 125 6.44 15.01 -10.53
N ASP A 126 5.84 14.70 -11.68
CA ASP A 126 5.20 13.40 -11.95
C ASP A 126 6.06 12.42 -12.76
N ASN A 127 7.31 12.80 -13.09
CA ASN A 127 8.23 12.03 -13.92
C ASN A 127 9.03 10.96 -13.13
N PHE A 128 8.41 10.37 -12.11
CA PHE A 128 9.03 9.35 -11.28
C PHE A 128 8.17 8.10 -11.27
N THR A 129 8.84 6.96 -11.32
CA THR A 129 8.22 5.67 -11.10
C THR A 129 7.68 5.58 -9.67
N ARG A 130 6.72 4.68 -9.48
CA ARG A 130 6.16 4.39 -8.17
C ARG A 130 7.22 3.99 -7.14
N ASP A 131 8.21 3.21 -7.56
CA ASP A 131 9.32 2.77 -6.70
C ASP A 131 10.22 3.93 -6.30
N GLU A 132 10.52 4.85 -7.22
CA GLU A 132 11.26 6.07 -6.90
C GLU A 132 10.50 6.96 -5.91
N PHE A 133 9.18 7.14 -6.07
CA PHE A 133 8.36 7.85 -5.08
C PHE A 133 8.45 7.22 -3.70
N ASN A 134 8.35 5.89 -3.61
CA ASN A 134 8.47 5.16 -2.36
C ASN A 134 9.86 5.35 -1.72
N LYS A 135 10.93 5.30 -2.51
CA LYS A 135 12.31 5.51 -2.05
C LYS A 135 12.56 6.94 -1.60
N ILE A 136 12.09 7.94 -2.34
CA ILE A 136 12.18 9.36 -1.94
C ILE A 136 11.43 9.55 -0.62
N ALA A 137 10.22 9.01 -0.50
CA ALA A 137 9.47 9.05 0.74
C ALA A 137 10.26 8.40 1.90
N LEU A 138 10.82 7.21 1.71
CA LEU A 138 11.66 6.56 2.71
C LEU A 138 12.82 7.45 3.15
N TYR A 139 13.63 7.95 2.22
CA TYR A 139 14.79 8.74 2.58
C TYR A 139 14.44 10.11 3.17
N ALA A 140 13.34 10.73 2.72
CA ALA A 140 12.79 11.92 3.35
C ALA A 140 12.37 11.67 4.80
N THR A 141 11.82 10.48 5.11
CA THR A 141 11.47 10.09 6.48
C THR A 141 12.70 9.89 7.36
N LEU A 142 13.76 9.31 6.78
CA LEU A 142 14.97 8.92 7.50
C LEU A 142 15.94 10.07 7.74
N SER A 143 15.90 11.06 6.86
CA SER A 143 16.89 12.13 6.82
C SER A 143 16.41 13.34 7.63
N LYS A 144 17.34 13.98 8.34
CA LYS A 144 17.07 15.17 9.18
C LYS A 144 17.59 16.46 8.57
N ASP A 145 18.40 16.35 7.53
CA ASP A 145 19.00 17.47 6.84
C ASP A 145 19.18 17.16 5.34
N THR A 146 19.35 18.23 4.59
CA THR A 146 19.43 18.28 3.13
C THR A 146 20.61 17.50 2.59
N ASN A 147 21.75 17.51 3.29
CA ASN A 147 22.97 16.85 2.83
C ASN A 147 22.84 15.33 2.93
N LEU A 148 22.32 14.83 4.04
CA LEU A 148 22.04 13.41 4.22
C LEU A 148 21.00 12.90 3.21
N LEU A 149 19.93 13.67 2.98
CA LEU A 149 18.91 13.31 1.98
C LEU A 149 19.54 13.26 0.57
N ARG A 150 20.34 14.26 0.21
CA ARG A 150 21.06 14.30 -1.08
C ARG A 150 21.95 13.08 -1.25
N GLN A 151 22.73 12.73 -0.22
CA GLN A 151 23.61 11.56 -0.28
C GLN A 151 22.81 10.28 -0.56
N LYS A 152 21.74 10.03 0.20
CA LYS A 152 20.91 8.82 0.04
C LYS A 152 20.21 8.76 -1.31
N LEU A 153 19.75 9.90 -1.83
CA LEU A 153 19.14 9.97 -3.16
C LEU A 153 20.18 9.74 -4.26
N ARG A 154 21.41 10.24 -4.11
CA ARG A 154 22.51 9.97 -5.04
C ARG A 154 22.89 8.49 -5.10
N GLU A 155 22.87 7.79 -3.96
CA GLU A 155 23.14 6.33 -3.89
C GLU A 155 22.16 5.49 -4.72
N ILE A 156 20.95 6.01 -4.97
CA ILE A 156 19.93 5.35 -5.80
C ILE A 156 19.75 6.00 -7.19
N GLY A 157 20.67 6.88 -7.60
CA GLY A 157 20.64 7.53 -8.92
C GLY A 157 19.64 8.67 -9.06
N LEU A 158 19.19 9.29 -7.95
CA LEU A 158 18.26 10.42 -7.93
C LEU A 158 18.95 11.71 -7.47
N ASP A 159 20.06 12.08 -8.11
CA ASP A 159 20.90 13.23 -7.74
C ASP A 159 20.51 14.57 -8.38
N LYS A 160 19.31 14.64 -8.99
CA LYS A 160 18.83 15.79 -9.77
C LYS A 160 18.14 16.91 -8.96
N PHE A 161 18.07 16.80 -7.63
CA PHE A 161 17.34 17.75 -6.79
C PHE A 161 18.26 18.85 -6.23
N ASP A 162 17.84 20.10 -6.37
CA ASP A 162 18.49 21.25 -5.74
C ASP A 162 18.15 21.37 -4.24
N ASP A 163 18.88 22.23 -3.54
CA ASP A 163 18.75 22.46 -2.10
C ASP A 163 17.34 22.92 -1.71
N GLU A 164 16.70 23.75 -2.53
CA GLU A 164 15.35 24.26 -2.28
C GLU A 164 14.31 23.12 -2.35
N THR A 165 14.42 22.25 -3.35
CA THR A 165 13.56 21.07 -3.51
C THR A 165 13.75 20.10 -2.35
N LEU A 166 15.00 19.79 -2.01
CA LEU A 166 15.32 18.89 -0.90
C LEU A 166 14.81 19.44 0.45
N ASN A 167 14.94 20.75 0.69
CA ASN A 167 14.38 21.40 1.87
C ASN A 167 12.84 21.32 1.89
N SER A 168 12.20 21.51 0.74
CA SER A 168 10.75 21.39 0.60
C SER A 168 10.25 19.97 0.90
N ILE A 169 10.96 18.94 0.44
CA ILE A 169 10.67 17.54 0.76
C ILE A 169 10.76 17.31 2.27
N LEU A 170 11.82 17.78 2.93
CA LEU A 170 12.02 17.62 4.38
C LEU A 170 10.97 18.38 5.21
N ASN A 171 10.47 19.51 4.69
CA ASN A 171 9.44 20.32 5.35
C ASN A 171 8.06 19.64 5.43
N LEU A 172 7.84 18.54 4.71
CA LEU A 172 6.62 17.75 4.84
C LEU A 172 6.52 17.02 6.19
N LYS A 173 7.61 16.92 6.96
CA LYS A 173 7.66 16.47 8.38
C LYS A 173 6.97 15.12 8.65
N TYR A 174 7.16 14.13 7.79
CA TYR A 174 6.64 12.80 8.05
C TYR A 174 7.61 11.96 8.90
N ALA A 175 7.08 11.26 9.90
CA ALA A 175 7.89 10.46 10.83
C ALA A 175 7.30 9.07 11.16
N HIS A 176 6.15 8.72 10.59
CA HIS A 176 5.44 7.49 10.92
C HIS A 176 5.75 6.37 9.93
N PHE A 177 5.77 5.14 10.44
CA PHE A 177 5.95 3.91 9.68
C PHE A 177 4.76 2.97 9.93
N ILE A 178 4.39 2.17 8.93
CA ILE A 178 3.39 1.09 9.10
C ILE A 178 4.08 -0.22 9.47
N ASN A 179 3.34 -1.23 9.91
CA ASN A 179 3.93 -2.51 10.33
C ASN A 179 4.43 -3.41 9.18
N LEU A 180 4.31 -2.96 7.93
CA LEU A 180 4.69 -3.68 6.72
C LEU A 180 5.91 -3.04 6.06
N SER A 181 6.80 -3.83 5.47
CA SER A 181 7.87 -3.34 4.58
C SER A 181 7.35 -3.13 3.16
N PHE A 182 8.12 -2.46 2.30
CA PHE A 182 7.80 -2.38 0.87
C PHE A 182 7.72 -3.75 0.22
N LYS A 183 8.58 -4.70 0.59
CA LYS A 183 8.52 -6.10 0.12
C LYS A 183 7.20 -6.78 0.45
N ALA A 184 6.67 -6.57 1.66
CA ALA A 184 5.36 -7.07 2.03
C ALA A 184 4.24 -6.39 1.22
N LEU A 185 4.30 -5.06 1.10
CA LEU A 185 3.31 -4.30 0.34
C LEU A 185 3.27 -4.71 -1.15
N GLN A 186 4.43 -4.91 -1.78
CA GLN A 186 4.54 -5.35 -3.17
C GLN A 186 3.87 -6.72 -3.40
N LYS A 187 3.88 -7.60 -2.39
CA LYS A 187 3.20 -8.91 -2.46
C LYS A 187 1.70 -8.81 -2.19
N ILE A 188 1.27 -7.94 -1.27
CA ILE A 188 -0.12 -7.87 -0.78
C ILE A 188 -1.00 -6.98 -1.68
N LEU A 189 -0.48 -5.82 -2.11
CA LEU A 189 -1.26 -4.81 -2.85
C LEU A 189 -1.89 -5.32 -4.15
N PRO A 190 -1.27 -6.19 -4.96
CA PRO A 190 -1.92 -6.72 -6.16
C PRO A 190 -3.25 -7.41 -5.84
N TYR A 191 -3.28 -8.31 -4.86
CA TYR A 191 -4.50 -8.98 -4.43
C TYR A 191 -5.51 -8.01 -3.82
N MET A 192 -5.06 -7.04 -3.01
CA MET A 192 -5.98 -6.05 -2.46
C MET A 192 -6.63 -5.19 -3.56
N LYS A 193 -5.89 -4.88 -4.64
CA LYS A 193 -6.43 -4.18 -5.82
C LYS A 193 -7.45 -5.02 -6.59
N ASP A 194 -7.32 -6.34 -6.55
CA ASP A 194 -8.33 -7.28 -7.07
C ASP A 194 -9.53 -7.47 -6.13
N GLY A 195 -9.58 -6.74 -5.01
CA GLY A 195 -10.73 -6.68 -4.09
C GLY A 195 -10.64 -7.64 -2.90
N PHE A 196 -9.54 -8.39 -2.76
CA PHE A 196 -9.31 -9.23 -1.58
C PHE A 196 -9.08 -8.36 -0.34
N ARG A 197 -9.68 -8.74 0.79
CA ARG A 197 -9.38 -8.11 2.08
C ARG A 197 -7.93 -8.37 2.46
N TYR A 198 -7.41 -7.59 3.42
CA TYR A 198 -6.02 -7.73 3.88
C TYR A 198 -5.66 -9.17 4.31
N ASP A 199 -6.51 -9.81 5.11
CA ASP A 199 -6.34 -11.20 5.57
C ASP A 199 -6.31 -12.18 4.40
N GLU A 200 -7.23 -12.04 3.45
CA GLU A 200 -7.30 -12.87 2.24
C GLU A 200 -6.08 -12.65 1.33
N ALA A 201 -5.68 -11.39 1.14
CA ALA A 201 -4.52 -10.99 0.34
C ALA A 201 -3.21 -11.53 0.94
N CYS A 202 -3.08 -11.59 2.27
CA CYS A 202 -1.95 -12.22 2.92
C CYS A 202 -1.89 -13.73 2.62
N ILE A 203 -3.03 -14.43 2.69
CA ILE A 203 -3.12 -15.87 2.35
C ILE A 203 -2.70 -16.09 0.89
N GLN A 204 -3.25 -15.30 -0.05
CA GLN A 204 -2.91 -15.41 -1.47
C GLN A 204 -1.43 -15.11 -1.75
N ALA A 205 -0.84 -14.17 -1.01
CA ALA A 205 0.58 -13.83 -1.09
C ALA A 205 1.51 -14.86 -0.42
N GLY A 206 0.96 -15.91 0.21
CA GLY A 206 1.74 -16.89 0.97
C GLY A 206 2.38 -16.31 2.23
N LEU A 207 1.77 -15.26 2.82
CA LEU A 207 2.27 -14.57 4.00
C LEU A 207 1.46 -14.99 5.23
N SER A 208 2.13 -15.61 6.19
CA SER A 208 1.57 -15.93 7.51
C SER A 208 2.28 -15.12 8.60
N ILE A 209 1.51 -14.63 9.56
CA ILE A 209 2.07 -13.92 10.72
C ILE A 209 2.72 -14.96 11.62
N LYS A 210 4.06 -14.95 11.70
CA LYS A 210 4.82 -15.91 12.52
C LYS A 210 4.38 -15.93 13.99
N SER A 211 3.82 -14.84 14.51
CA SER A 211 3.51 -14.67 15.92
C SER A 211 2.17 -15.26 16.39
N ASN A 212 1.44 -16.02 15.57
CA ASN A 212 0.21 -16.73 15.98
C ASN A 212 0.02 -18.07 15.24
N LEU A 213 1.09 -18.81 14.96
CA LEU A 213 0.91 -20.20 14.53
C LEU A 213 0.49 -21.05 15.74
N ASN A 214 -0.80 -21.05 16.04
CA ASN A 214 -1.39 -22.19 16.71
C ASN A 214 -1.28 -23.39 15.76
N LYS A 215 -1.05 -24.58 16.32
CA LYS A 215 -0.82 -25.84 15.57
C LYS A 215 -1.83 -26.06 14.44
N SER A 216 -3.08 -25.58 14.61
CA SER A 216 -4.16 -25.61 13.61
C SER A 216 -3.85 -24.88 12.30
N ASP A 217 -3.22 -23.71 12.35
CA ASP A 217 -3.00 -22.87 11.19
C ASP A 217 -1.88 -23.44 10.30
N PHE A 218 -0.96 -24.17 10.92
CA PHE A 218 0.07 -24.94 10.22
C PHE A 218 -0.54 -26.10 9.41
N TYR A 219 -1.53 -26.81 9.97
CA TYR A 219 -2.25 -27.87 9.25
C TYR A 219 -3.08 -27.32 8.10
N LEU A 220 -3.69 -26.14 8.26
CA LEU A 220 -4.42 -25.48 7.18
C LEU A 220 -3.47 -25.09 6.03
N LEU A 221 -2.31 -24.50 6.35
CA LEU A 221 -1.30 -24.13 5.35
C LEU A 221 -0.77 -25.36 4.59
N LEU A 222 -0.48 -26.46 5.30
CA LEU A 222 -0.10 -27.74 4.70
C LEU A 222 -1.18 -28.28 3.78
N SER A 223 -2.45 -28.20 4.17
CA SER A 223 -3.56 -28.68 3.35
C SER A 223 -3.72 -27.87 2.05
N ILE A 224 -3.59 -26.54 2.13
CA ILE A 224 -3.66 -25.66 0.95
C ILE A 224 -2.49 -25.92 0.01
N LEU A 225 -1.27 -26.05 0.55
CA LEU A 225 -0.08 -26.35 -0.24
C LEU A 225 -0.20 -27.71 -0.94
N HIS A 226 -0.73 -28.72 -0.24
CA HIS A 226 -0.97 -30.05 -0.80
C HIS A 226 -2.00 -30.02 -1.93
N ILE A 227 -3.09 -29.25 -1.77
CA ILE A 227 -4.11 -29.07 -2.81
C ILE A 227 -3.50 -28.38 -4.04
N GLN A 228 -2.72 -27.32 -3.87
CA GLN A 228 -2.08 -26.61 -4.98
C GLN A 228 -1.09 -27.50 -5.76
N ILE A 229 -0.29 -28.29 -5.03
CA ILE A 229 0.65 -29.24 -5.65
C ILE A 229 -0.11 -30.30 -6.44
N ASN A 230 -1.19 -30.88 -5.88
CA ASN A 230 -1.99 -31.88 -6.57
C ASN A 230 -2.69 -31.31 -7.82
N LEU A 231 -3.19 -30.08 -7.76
CA LEU A 231 -3.78 -29.40 -8.92
C LEU A 231 -2.75 -29.20 -10.04
N GLN A 232 -1.52 -28.79 -9.69
CA GLN A 232 -0.43 -28.68 -10.65
C GLN A 232 -0.07 -30.03 -11.28
N ILE A 233 0.06 -31.08 -10.46
CA ILE A 233 0.37 -32.43 -10.96
C ILE A 233 -0.71 -32.91 -11.94
N GLN A 234 -2.00 -32.74 -11.62
CA GLN A 234 -3.09 -33.12 -12.51
C GLN A 234 -3.06 -32.36 -13.84
N LEU A 235 -2.77 -31.05 -13.80
CA LEU A 235 -2.62 -30.25 -15.03
C LEU A 235 -1.46 -30.75 -15.90
N PHE A 236 -0.32 -31.09 -15.29
CA PHE A 236 0.83 -31.64 -16.01
C PHE A 236 0.56 -33.03 -16.60
N GLN A 237 -0.14 -33.91 -15.86
CA GLN A 237 -0.52 -35.23 -16.36
C GLN A 237 -1.48 -35.14 -17.55
N GLY A 238 -2.50 -34.27 -17.48
CA GLY A 238 -3.43 -34.06 -18.59
C GLY A 238 -2.77 -33.46 -19.84
N LEU A 239 -1.75 -32.61 -19.67
CA LEU A 239 -0.93 -32.12 -20.78
C LEU A 239 -0.11 -33.23 -21.43
N PHE A 240 0.49 -34.13 -20.64
CA PHE A 240 1.27 -35.25 -21.13
C PHE A 240 0.43 -36.25 -21.93
N GLU A 241 -0.74 -36.64 -21.42
CA GLU A 241 -1.66 -37.55 -22.12
C GLU A 241 -2.18 -36.97 -23.44
N ASN A 242 -2.40 -35.65 -23.51
CA ASN A 242 -2.80 -35.00 -24.76
C ASN A 242 -1.67 -34.98 -25.79
N ILE A 243 -0.41 -34.79 -25.36
CA ILE A 243 0.75 -34.84 -26.26
C ILE A 243 0.95 -36.26 -26.81
N GLU A 244 0.79 -37.30 -25.98
CA GLU A 244 0.87 -38.69 -26.45
C GLU A 244 -0.24 -39.02 -27.46
N LYS A 245 -1.48 -38.58 -27.22
CA LYS A 245 -2.58 -38.77 -28.18
C LYS A 245 -2.35 -38.07 -29.51
N LEU A 246 -1.73 -36.89 -29.51
CA LEU A 246 -1.35 -36.16 -30.73
C LEU A 246 -0.19 -36.82 -31.47
N SER A 247 0.75 -37.45 -30.75
CA SER A 247 1.87 -38.20 -31.33
C SER A 247 1.46 -39.51 -32.01
N ILE A 248 0.33 -40.11 -31.61
CA ILE A 248 -0.18 -41.36 -32.18
C ILE A 248 -1.10 -41.12 -33.39
N ALA A 249 -1.55 -39.87 -33.59
CA ALA A 249 -2.45 -39.46 -34.67
C ALA A 249 -1.73 -38.88 -35.92
N LEU A 250 -0.40 -38.87 -35.94
CA LEU A 250 0.49 -38.50 -37.06
C LEU A 250 1.17 -39.75 -37.64
#